data_AF-A0A4Q4XRU8-F1
#
_entry.id   AF-A0A4Q4XRU8-F1
#
_cell.length_a   1.000
_cell.length_b   1.000
_cell.length_c   1.000
_cell.angle_alpha   90.00
_cell.angle_beta   90.00
_cell.angle_gamma   90.00
#
_symmetry.space_group_name_H-M   'P 1'
#
loop_
_entity.id
_entity.type
_entity.pdbx_description
1 polymer ?
#
loop_
_entity_poly.entity_id
_entity_poly.type
_entity_poly.pdbx_seq_one_letter_code
_entity_poly.pdbx_strand_id
1 'polypeptide(L)'
;MSRLTAYCDLVKFVLDCHGGHPLPSLVEPVRFRRESIQLPLYRAEQVNAAGEFYQTRLAISRDVNLVPGRRFRYSSFCKEILAAYGTLYTGEPCEANVDCLITPLNHINKALEWMSKLRDYDDCHPISRSEWFHTTNDIQVQRSWVRFKLDSIRPFLLLLVHIFRLMLPDHWEFWEELEGSLRRKDWHEQFIHDSKDSQDSTLQEHPKMGDVLWHDKPNQRVARSPSGGASPKRDRHTKHLPSHTRSTNSRRTVPGGAELI
;
A
#
# COMPACT_ATOMS: atom_id res chain seq x y z
N MET A 1 15.31 -5.11 -3.53
CA MET A 1 14.06 -5.14 -2.70
C MET A 1 13.76 -3.77 -2.06
N SER A 2 13.08 -2.85 -2.77
CA SER A 2 12.67 -1.53 -2.24
C SER A 2 11.22 -1.44 -1.77
N ARG A 3 10.32 -2.29 -2.32
CA ARG A 3 8.90 -2.26 -1.95
C ARG A 3 8.64 -2.76 -0.52
N LEU A 4 9.35 -3.80 -0.07
CA LEU A 4 9.28 -4.26 1.33
C LEU A 4 9.69 -3.14 2.31
N THR A 5 10.75 -2.40 1.99
CA THR A 5 11.19 -1.24 2.78
C THR A 5 10.12 -0.15 2.79
N ALA A 6 9.46 0.13 1.66
CA ALA A 6 8.35 1.09 1.62
C ALA A 6 7.18 0.66 2.54
N TYR A 7 6.85 -0.63 2.60
CA TYR A 7 5.87 -1.13 3.58
C TYR A 7 6.35 -0.97 5.03
N CYS A 8 7.65 -1.20 5.30
CA CYS A 8 8.22 -0.97 6.63
C CYS A 8 8.12 0.51 7.03
N ASP A 9 8.49 1.40 6.13
CA ASP A 9 8.46 2.84 6.36
C ASP A 9 7.03 3.34 6.57
N LEU A 10 6.07 2.82 5.80
CA LEU A 10 4.66 3.14 5.95
C LEU A 10 4.10 2.69 7.29
N VAL A 11 4.41 1.46 7.73
CA VAL A 11 3.95 0.96 9.04
C VAL A 11 4.53 1.78 10.17
N LYS A 12 5.83 2.07 10.14
CA LYS A 12 6.48 2.92 11.14
C LYS A 12 5.87 4.32 11.16
N PHE A 13 5.69 4.93 10.01
CA PHE A 13 5.06 6.23 9.87
C PHE A 13 3.66 6.27 10.50
N VAL A 14 2.81 5.27 10.23
CA VAL A 14 1.46 5.21 10.82
C VAL A 14 1.51 5.01 12.34
N LEU A 15 2.40 4.15 12.83
CA LEU A 15 2.60 3.94 14.27
C LEU A 15 3.13 5.21 14.96
N ASP A 16 4.05 5.93 14.34
CA ASP A 16 4.61 7.18 14.86
C ASP A 16 3.53 8.28 14.92
N CYS A 17 2.73 8.42 13.85
CA CYS A 17 1.58 9.32 13.82
C CYS A 17 0.59 9.02 14.95
N HIS A 18 0.28 7.74 15.16
CA HIS A 18 -0.66 7.31 16.21
C HIS A 18 -0.11 7.59 17.61
N GLY A 19 1.20 7.36 17.83
CA GLY A 19 1.88 7.63 19.09
C GLY A 19 2.05 9.13 19.43
N GLY A 20 1.60 10.04 18.55
CA GLY A 20 1.75 11.48 18.74
C GLY A 20 3.17 11.99 18.53
N HIS A 21 4.01 11.23 17.81
CA HIS A 21 5.35 11.68 17.47
C HIS A 21 5.29 12.86 16.49
N PRO A 22 6.15 13.87 16.65
CA PRO A 22 6.16 15.03 15.77
C PRO A 22 6.53 14.60 14.35
N LEU A 23 5.61 14.82 13.42
CA LEU A 23 5.87 14.63 12.00
C LEU A 23 6.89 15.66 11.51
N PRO A 24 7.76 15.31 10.54
CA PRO A 24 8.54 16.30 9.82
C PRO A 24 7.59 17.38 9.29
N SER A 25 8.00 18.65 9.40
CA SER A 25 7.16 19.82 9.06
C SER A 25 6.64 19.88 7.61
N LEU A 26 7.06 18.94 6.77
CA LEU A 26 6.70 18.81 5.35
C LEU A 26 5.64 17.73 5.10
N VAL A 27 5.22 16.97 6.13
CA VAL A 27 4.19 15.93 6.00
C VAL A 27 2.84 16.49 6.41
N GLU A 28 1.83 16.28 5.57
CA GLU A 28 0.46 16.64 5.94
C GLU A 28 -0.03 15.83 7.14
N PRO A 29 -0.84 16.43 8.03
CA PRO A 29 -1.41 15.70 9.16
C PRO A 29 -2.25 14.51 8.67
N VAL A 30 -1.80 13.30 8.98
CA VAL A 30 -2.55 12.08 8.70
C VAL A 30 -3.82 12.06 9.53
N ARG A 31 -4.98 11.94 8.86
CA ARG A 31 -6.27 11.86 9.53
C ARG A 31 -6.66 10.40 9.69
N PHE A 32 -6.62 9.93 10.94
CA PHE A 32 -7.19 8.64 11.29
C PHE A 32 -8.71 8.71 11.25
N ARG A 33 -9.33 7.62 10.80
CA ARG A 33 -10.76 7.39 10.88
C ARG A 33 -11.25 7.63 12.32
N ARG A 34 -12.34 8.38 12.47
CA ARG A 34 -12.94 8.67 13.78
C ARG A 34 -14.15 7.79 14.08
N GLU A 35 -14.79 7.29 13.03
CA GLU A 35 -15.96 6.42 13.09
C GLU A 35 -15.58 5.02 13.58
N SER A 36 -16.50 4.37 14.30
CA SER A 36 -16.33 2.97 14.69
C SER A 36 -16.17 2.06 13.47
N ILE A 37 -15.41 0.99 13.67
CA ILE A 37 -15.27 -0.13 12.74
C ILE A 37 -15.99 -1.35 13.31
N GLN A 38 -16.43 -2.23 12.43
CA GLN A 38 -17.03 -3.50 12.81
C GLN A 38 -15.94 -4.57 12.96
N LEU A 39 -15.94 -5.26 14.09
CA LEU A 39 -15.15 -6.46 14.34
C LEU A 39 -16.07 -7.69 14.33
N PRO A 40 -15.52 -8.90 14.10
CA PRO A 40 -14.14 -9.15 13.67
C PRO A 40 -13.89 -8.69 12.23
N LEU A 41 -12.65 -8.27 11.91
CA LEU A 41 -12.30 -7.86 10.53
C LEU A 41 -12.37 -9.04 9.56
N TYR A 42 -12.13 -10.25 10.08
CA TYR A 42 -12.16 -11.49 9.32
C TYR A 42 -13.07 -12.48 10.02
N ARG A 43 -13.77 -13.29 9.22
CA ARG A 43 -14.54 -14.41 9.76
C ARG A 43 -13.60 -15.49 10.30
N ALA A 44 -14.10 -16.33 11.20
CA ALA A 44 -13.33 -17.42 11.80
C ALA A 44 -12.68 -18.32 10.73
N GLU A 45 -13.38 -18.59 9.63
CA GLU A 45 -12.87 -19.44 8.54
C GLU A 45 -11.65 -18.80 7.83
N GLN A 46 -11.62 -17.48 7.69
CA GLN A 46 -10.51 -16.77 7.08
C GLN A 46 -9.29 -16.75 8.01
N VAL A 47 -9.51 -16.57 9.32
CA VAL A 47 -8.45 -16.64 10.34
C VAL A 47 -7.88 -18.05 10.41
N ASN A 48 -8.73 -19.09 10.37
CA ASN A 48 -8.30 -20.47 10.33
C ASN A 48 -7.48 -20.77 9.07
N ALA A 49 -7.95 -20.32 7.89
CA ALA A 49 -7.21 -20.51 6.64
C ALA A 49 -5.83 -19.82 6.66
N ALA A 50 -5.75 -18.60 7.19
CA ALA A 50 -4.46 -17.91 7.38
C ALA A 50 -3.58 -18.65 8.40
N GLY A 51 -4.18 -19.13 9.49
CA GLY A 51 -3.55 -19.95 10.52
C GLY A 51 -2.92 -21.21 9.93
N GLU A 52 -3.71 -22.02 9.23
CA GLU A 52 -3.27 -23.24 8.54
C GLU A 52 -2.17 -22.95 7.52
N PHE A 53 -2.30 -21.87 6.75
CA PHE A 53 -1.26 -21.46 5.80
C PHE A 53 0.07 -21.21 6.50
N TYR A 54 0.11 -20.37 7.54
CA TYR A 54 1.37 -20.05 8.24
C TYR A 54 1.89 -21.21 9.09
N GLN A 55 1.02 -22.07 9.63
CA GLN A 55 1.43 -23.31 10.28
C GLN A 55 2.07 -24.30 9.29
N THR A 56 1.51 -24.42 8.08
CA THR A 56 2.09 -25.22 7.00
C THR A 56 3.47 -24.67 6.61
N ARG A 57 3.60 -23.35 6.47
CA ARG A 57 4.89 -22.70 6.22
C ARG A 57 5.92 -22.97 7.32
N LEU A 58 5.49 -22.94 8.58
CA LEU A 58 6.33 -23.28 9.73
C LEU A 58 6.77 -24.75 9.69
N ALA A 59 5.85 -25.68 9.40
CA ALA A 59 6.15 -27.09 9.25
C ALA A 59 7.20 -27.32 8.17
N ILE A 60 6.99 -26.77 6.97
CA ILE A 60 7.98 -26.84 5.87
C ILE A 60 9.34 -26.35 6.34
N SER A 61 9.42 -25.19 7.03
CA SER A 61 10.67 -24.61 7.52
C SER A 61 11.39 -25.45 8.60
N ARG A 62 10.67 -26.35 9.27
CA ARG A 62 11.22 -27.32 10.24
C ARG A 62 11.71 -28.58 9.53
N ASP A 63 10.97 -29.04 8.53
CA ASP A 63 11.28 -30.25 7.76
C ASP A 63 12.51 -30.05 6.87
N VAL A 64 12.71 -28.83 6.34
CA VAL A 64 13.97 -28.47 5.68
C VAL A 64 15.12 -28.26 6.66
N ASN A 65 16.33 -28.54 6.20
CA ASN A 65 17.56 -28.37 6.96
C ASN A 65 18.10 -26.92 6.95
N LEU A 66 17.21 -25.93 7.14
CA LEU A 66 17.65 -24.53 7.24
C LEU A 66 18.64 -24.37 8.38
N VAL A 67 19.70 -23.60 8.14
CA VAL A 67 20.62 -23.22 9.22
C VAL A 67 19.85 -22.51 10.34
N PRO A 68 20.24 -22.67 11.62
CA PRO A 68 19.49 -22.16 12.75
C PRO A 68 19.14 -20.67 12.66
N GLY A 69 20.08 -19.85 12.17
CA GLY A 69 19.86 -18.40 12.00
C GLY A 69 18.76 -18.04 11.00
N ARG A 70 18.65 -18.79 9.90
CA ARG A 70 17.61 -18.60 8.87
C ARG A 70 16.25 -19.07 9.38
N ARG A 71 16.22 -20.28 9.98
CA ARG A 71 15.01 -20.87 10.58
C ARG A 71 14.42 -19.99 11.67
N PHE A 72 15.26 -19.46 12.56
CA PHE A 72 14.82 -18.58 13.64
C PHE A 72 14.11 -17.32 13.11
N ARG A 73 14.72 -16.61 12.15
CA ARG A 73 14.15 -15.39 11.57
C ARG A 73 12.85 -15.67 10.82
N TYR A 74 12.83 -16.70 9.98
CA TYR A 74 11.62 -17.07 9.23
C TYR A 74 10.48 -17.50 10.15
N SER A 75 10.78 -18.33 11.16
CA SER A 75 9.74 -18.77 12.11
C SER A 75 9.21 -17.62 12.98
N SER A 76 10.07 -16.66 13.34
CA SER A 76 9.66 -15.46 14.08
C SER A 76 8.73 -14.58 13.24
N PHE A 77 9.04 -14.39 11.94
CA PHE A 77 8.14 -13.77 10.99
C PHE A 77 6.75 -14.43 10.97
N CYS A 78 6.67 -15.76 10.82
CA CYS A 78 5.38 -16.46 10.79
C CYS A 78 4.61 -16.34 12.12
N LYS A 79 5.30 -16.39 13.27
CA LYS A 79 4.69 -16.25 14.59
C LYS A 79 4.06 -14.88 14.80
N GLU A 80 4.74 -13.81 14.39
CA GLU A 80 4.19 -12.45 14.48
C GLU A 80 2.94 -12.30 13.60
N ILE A 81 2.91 -12.91 12.41
CA ILE A 81 1.71 -12.87 11.56
C ILE A 81 0.55 -13.62 12.22
N LEU A 82 0.80 -14.81 12.75
CA LEU A 82 -0.22 -15.57 13.48
C LEU A 82 -0.78 -14.77 14.66
N ALA A 83 0.09 -14.04 15.39
CA ALA A 83 -0.34 -13.15 16.47
C ALA A 83 -1.21 -12.00 15.94
N ALA A 84 -0.83 -11.36 14.84
CA ALA A 84 -1.64 -10.30 14.21
C ALA A 84 -3.05 -10.79 13.86
N TYR A 85 -3.18 -11.94 13.18
CA TYR A 85 -4.49 -12.53 12.86
C TYR A 85 -5.28 -12.90 14.11
N GLY A 86 -4.63 -13.41 15.15
CA GLY A 86 -5.28 -13.72 16.43
C GLY A 86 -5.91 -12.49 17.10
N THR A 87 -5.31 -11.31 16.96
CA THR A 87 -5.86 -10.07 17.54
C THR A 87 -7.04 -9.49 16.77
N LEU A 88 -7.24 -9.90 15.53
CA LEU A 88 -8.30 -9.38 14.64
C LEU A 88 -9.62 -10.14 14.72
N TYR A 89 -9.64 -11.23 15.50
CA TYR A 89 -10.81 -12.07 15.69
C TYR A 89 -11.23 -12.05 17.17
N THR A 90 -12.40 -11.48 17.44
CA THR A 90 -12.98 -11.37 18.80
C THR A 90 -14.12 -12.37 19.04
N GLY A 91 -14.45 -13.23 18.07
CA GLY A 91 -15.57 -14.16 18.15
C GLY A 91 -16.92 -13.49 17.89
N GLU A 92 -17.30 -12.55 18.75
CA GLU A 92 -18.58 -11.85 18.66
C GLU A 92 -18.47 -10.54 17.87
N PRO A 93 -19.47 -10.23 17.00
CA PRO A 93 -19.50 -8.96 16.30
C PRO A 93 -19.65 -7.78 17.26
N CYS A 94 -18.80 -6.76 17.12
CA CYS A 94 -18.89 -5.56 17.94
C CYS A 94 -18.35 -4.33 17.21
N GLU A 95 -18.77 -3.16 17.69
CA GLU A 95 -18.18 -1.89 17.27
C GLU A 95 -16.93 -1.57 18.09
N ALA A 96 -15.85 -1.19 17.42
CA ALA A 96 -14.60 -0.80 18.04
C ALA A 96 -14.07 0.50 17.44
N ASN A 97 -13.28 1.23 18.23
CA ASN A 97 -12.45 2.31 17.71
C ASN A 97 -11.31 1.71 16.87
N VAL A 98 -10.91 2.42 15.82
CA VAL A 98 -9.76 2.09 14.97
C VAL A 98 -8.45 1.85 15.75
N ASP A 99 -8.30 2.44 16.94
CA ASP A 99 -7.18 2.22 17.85
C ASP A 99 -6.96 0.74 18.18
N CYS A 100 -7.99 -0.11 18.11
CA CYS A 100 -7.84 -1.55 18.31
C CYS A 100 -6.93 -2.21 17.25
N LEU A 101 -6.74 -1.57 16.09
CA LEU A 101 -5.87 -2.05 15.00
C LEU A 101 -4.38 -1.81 15.26
N ILE A 102 -4.02 -1.06 16.30
CA ILE A 102 -2.62 -0.79 16.66
C ILE A 102 -1.90 -2.05 17.11
N THR A 103 -2.57 -2.93 17.87
CA THR A 103 -1.99 -4.21 18.31
C THR A 103 -1.62 -5.11 17.11
N PRO A 104 -2.54 -5.43 16.18
CA PRO A 104 -2.17 -6.19 14.98
C PRO A 104 -1.13 -5.46 14.13
N LEU A 105 -1.19 -4.13 14.02
CA LEU A 105 -0.21 -3.35 13.26
C LEU A 105 1.21 -3.45 13.86
N ASN A 106 1.34 -3.50 15.18
CA ASN A 106 2.62 -3.73 15.85
C ASN A 106 3.20 -5.13 15.56
N HIS A 107 2.36 -6.17 15.56
CA HIS A 107 2.77 -7.51 15.14
C HIS A 107 3.20 -7.54 13.66
N ILE A 108 2.46 -6.85 12.80
CA ILE A 108 2.80 -6.67 11.39
C ILE A 108 4.16 -5.98 11.24
N ASN A 109 4.41 -4.91 11.99
CA ASN A 109 5.69 -4.21 11.98
C ASN A 109 6.85 -5.17 12.33
N LYS A 110 6.70 -5.93 13.41
CA LYS A 110 7.71 -6.93 13.83
C LYS A 110 7.91 -8.01 12.76
N ALA A 111 6.84 -8.47 12.10
CA ALA A 111 6.95 -9.41 11.00
C ALA A 111 7.79 -8.85 9.84
N LEU A 112 7.55 -7.60 9.44
CA LEU A 112 8.36 -6.90 8.43
C LEU A 112 9.83 -6.81 8.83
N GLU A 113 10.11 -6.45 10.08
CA GLU A 113 11.48 -6.42 10.59
C GLU A 113 12.16 -7.79 10.53
N TRP A 114 11.45 -8.86 10.88
CA TRP A 114 11.98 -10.23 10.76
C TRP A 114 12.28 -10.61 9.32
N MET A 115 11.41 -10.22 8.39
CA MET A 115 11.63 -10.47 6.96
C MET A 115 12.81 -9.63 6.41
N SER A 116 12.99 -8.40 6.87
CA SER A 116 14.16 -7.58 6.55
C SER A 116 15.44 -8.23 7.11
N LYS A 117 15.44 -8.62 8.38
CA LYS A 117 16.57 -9.33 9.02
C LYS A 117 16.90 -10.65 8.32
N LEU A 118 15.89 -11.33 7.77
CA LEU A 118 16.06 -12.56 7.00
C LEU A 118 16.70 -12.28 5.64
N ARG A 119 16.26 -11.23 4.93
CA ARG A 119 16.92 -10.77 3.71
C ARG A 119 18.40 -10.47 3.98
N ASP A 120 18.70 -9.63 4.95
CA ASP A 120 20.08 -9.20 5.23
C ASP A 120 20.95 -10.42 5.63
N TYR A 121 20.36 -11.39 6.34
CA TYR A 121 21.03 -12.64 6.65
C TYR A 121 21.30 -13.49 5.40
N ASP A 122 20.32 -13.61 4.49
CA ASP A 122 20.44 -14.36 3.25
C ASP A 122 21.47 -13.73 2.29
N ASP A 123 21.63 -12.40 2.31
CA ASP A 123 22.64 -11.68 1.51
C ASP A 123 24.07 -12.05 1.95
N CYS A 124 24.29 -12.24 3.26
CA CYS A 124 25.58 -12.72 3.80
C CYS A 124 25.72 -14.25 3.79
N HIS A 125 24.60 -14.99 3.81
CA HIS A 125 24.55 -16.45 3.89
C HIS A 125 23.57 -16.99 2.84
N PRO A 126 23.95 -17.00 1.55
CA PRO A 126 23.10 -17.48 0.48
C PRO A 126 22.59 -18.88 0.78
N ILE A 127 21.32 -19.14 0.49
CA ILE A 127 20.75 -20.47 0.70
C ILE A 127 21.43 -21.49 -0.20
N SER A 128 21.78 -22.64 0.38
CA SER A 128 22.44 -23.73 -0.33
C SER A 128 21.50 -24.93 -0.52
N ARG A 129 21.84 -25.80 -1.48
CA ARG A 129 21.18 -27.10 -1.66
C ARG A 129 21.10 -27.97 -0.41
N SER A 130 22.06 -27.85 0.51
CA SER A 130 22.05 -28.62 1.76
C SER A 130 20.95 -28.17 2.74
N GLU A 131 20.40 -26.98 2.53
CA GLU A 131 19.38 -26.38 3.39
C GLU A 131 17.97 -26.52 2.83
N TRP A 132 17.79 -26.57 1.51
CA TRP A 132 16.48 -26.41 0.85
C TRP A 132 16.21 -27.55 -0.15
N PHE A 133 15.02 -28.15 -0.08
CA PHE A 133 14.71 -29.36 -0.84
C PHE A 133 14.74 -29.19 -2.38
N HIS A 134 14.84 -30.34 -3.07
CA HIS A 134 14.33 -30.61 -4.42
C HIS A 134 14.97 -29.92 -5.65
N THR A 135 16.18 -29.36 -5.56
CA THR A 135 16.80 -28.72 -6.73
C THR A 135 18.26 -29.11 -6.94
N THR A 136 18.63 -29.30 -8.21
CA THR A 136 19.94 -29.82 -8.63
C THR A 136 21.00 -28.74 -8.76
N ASN A 137 20.66 -27.45 -8.65
CA ASN A 137 21.63 -26.35 -8.60
C ASN A 137 21.28 -25.24 -7.59
N ASP A 138 22.29 -24.52 -7.09
CA ASP A 138 22.10 -23.50 -6.04
C ASP A 138 21.33 -22.27 -6.53
N ILE A 139 21.40 -21.97 -7.83
CA ILE A 139 20.63 -20.87 -8.43
C ILE A 139 19.13 -21.16 -8.32
N GLN A 140 18.70 -22.38 -8.61
CA GLN A 140 17.30 -22.80 -8.47
C GLN A 140 16.87 -22.85 -6.99
N VAL A 141 17.76 -23.23 -6.08
CA VAL A 141 17.50 -23.17 -4.63
C VAL A 141 17.24 -21.72 -4.20
N GLN A 142 18.10 -20.78 -4.58
CA GLN A 142 17.92 -19.37 -4.23
C GLN A 142 16.61 -18.81 -4.80
N ARG A 143 16.30 -19.11 -6.07
CA ARG A 143 15.03 -18.68 -6.70
C ARG A 143 13.80 -19.27 -5.99
N SER A 144 13.81 -20.56 -5.69
CA SER A 144 12.70 -21.22 -4.99
C SER A 144 12.53 -20.70 -3.57
N TRP A 145 13.62 -20.42 -2.86
CA TRP A 145 13.58 -19.79 -1.54
C TRP A 145 13.01 -18.36 -1.59
N VAL A 146 13.44 -17.54 -2.55
CA VAL A 146 12.86 -16.21 -2.77
C VAL A 146 11.37 -16.31 -3.04
N ARG A 147 10.94 -17.24 -3.92
CA ARG A 147 9.53 -17.45 -4.21
C ARG A 147 8.74 -17.88 -2.97
N PHE A 148 9.28 -18.81 -2.18
CA PHE A 148 8.67 -19.27 -0.94
C PHE A 148 8.47 -18.13 0.06
N LYS A 149 9.47 -17.25 0.23
CA LYS A 149 9.34 -16.05 1.07
C LYS A 149 8.28 -15.10 0.54
N LEU A 150 8.28 -14.81 -0.76
CA LEU A 150 7.29 -13.90 -1.35
C LEU A 150 5.87 -14.44 -1.23
N ASP A 151 5.63 -15.71 -1.54
CA ASP A 151 4.32 -16.34 -1.34
C ASP A 151 3.85 -16.22 0.13
N SER A 152 4.79 -16.21 1.08
CA SER A 152 4.49 -16.06 2.51
C SER A 152 4.24 -14.61 2.94
N ILE A 153 4.80 -13.63 2.22
CA ILE A 153 4.61 -12.19 2.46
C ILE A 153 3.26 -11.71 1.90
N ARG A 154 2.79 -12.27 0.78
CA ARG A 154 1.58 -11.77 0.08
C ARG A 154 0.32 -11.65 0.96
N PRO A 155 -0.12 -12.70 1.69
CA PRO A 155 -1.35 -12.64 2.45
C PRO A 155 -1.26 -11.60 3.57
N PHE A 156 -0.08 -11.50 4.16
CA PHE A 156 0.26 -10.53 5.18
C PHE A 156 0.27 -9.08 4.65
N LEU A 157 0.78 -8.83 3.43
CA LEU A 157 0.70 -7.49 2.83
C LEU A 157 -0.75 -7.10 2.50
N LEU A 158 -1.57 -8.04 2.02
CA LEU A 158 -3.00 -7.79 1.80
C LEU A 158 -3.72 -7.44 3.11
N LEU A 159 -3.38 -8.10 4.22
CA LEU A 159 -3.88 -7.76 5.54
C LEU A 159 -3.49 -6.32 5.94
N LEU A 160 -2.21 -5.97 5.74
CA LEU A 160 -1.71 -4.64 6.07
C LEU A 160 -2.47 -3.54 5.31
N VAL A 161 -2.69 -3.74 4.02
CA VAL A 161 -3.45 -2.80 3.17
C VAL A 161 -4.88 -2.66 3.65
N HIS A 162 -5.51 -3.78 4.03
CA HIS A 162 -6.84 -3.76 4.58
C HIS A 162 -6.93 -2.94 5.87
N ILE A 163 -5.95 -3.10 6.78
CA ILE A 163 -5.85 -2.30 8.01
C ILE A 163 -5.69 -0.81 7.67
N PHE A 164 -4.77 -0.47 6.75
CA PHE A 164 -4.58 0.94 6.38
C PHE A 164 -5.80 1.56 5.71
N ARG A 165 -6.52 0.82 4.88
CA ARG A 165 -7.77 1.31 4.29
C ARG A 165 -8.82 1.65 5.35
N LEU A 166 -8.85 0.91 6.46
CA LEU A 166 -9.73 1.19 7.59
C LEU A 166 -9.23 2.37 8.43
N MET A 167 -7.91 2.46 8.63
CA MET A 167 -7.29 3.52 9.43
C MET A 167 -7.28 4.88 8.74
N LEU A 168 -7.03 4.90 7.44
CA LEU A 168 -6.71 6.07 6.62
C LEU A 168 -7.62 6.14 5.38
N PRO A 169 -8.94 6.35 5.58
CA PRO A 169 -9.91 6.25 4.49
C PRO A 169 -9.74 7.32 3.39
N ASP A 170 -9.10 8.44 3.70
CA ASP A 170 -8.90 9.58 2.78
C ASP A 170 -8.07 9.20 1.54
N HIS A 171 -7.30 8.10 1.59
CA HIS A 171 -6.47 7.62 0.49
C HIS A 171 -7.01 6.33 -0.16
N TRP A 172 -8.34 6.21 -0.30
CA TRP A 172 -8.98 4.97 -0.76
C TRP A 172 -8.45 4.45 -2.11
N GLU A 173 -8.27 5.33 -3.10
CA GLU A 173 -7.77 4.97 -4.45
C GLU A 173 -6.39 4.33 -4.38
N PHE A 174 -5.51 4.89 -3.54
CA PHE A 174 -4.17 4.38 -3.32
C PHE A 174 -4.20 2.96 -2.71
N TRP A 175 -5.06 2.74 -1.71
CA TRP A 175 -5.19 1.42 -1.08
C TRP A 175 -5.76 0.38 -2.06
N GLU A 176 -6.73 0.76 -2.88
CA GLU A 176 -7.30 -0.13 -3.90
C GLU A 176 -6.30 -0.50 -4.99
N GLU A 177 -5.54 0.47 -5.50
CA GLU A 177 -4.50 0.22 -6.50
C GLU A 177 -3.47 -0.78 -5.97
N LEU A 178 -3.04 -0.58 -4.72
CA LEU A 178 -2.01 -1.39 -4.09
C LEU A 178 -2.53 -2.78 -3.72
N GLU A 179 -3.77 -2.91 -3.25
CA GLU A 179 -4.45 -4.22 -3.11
C GLU A 179 -4.55 -4.92 -4.48
N GLY A 180 -4.94 -4.19 -5.53
CA GLY A 180 -5.04 -4.68 -6.89
C GLY A 180 -3.70 -5.20 -7.43
N SER A 181 -2.61 -4.47 -7.22
CA SER A 181 -1.24 -4.90 -7.56
C SER A 181 -0.86 -6.20 -6.84
N LEU A 182 -1.11 -6.30 -5.54
CA LEU A 182 -0.86 -7.52 -4.78
C LEU A 182 -1.69 -8.71 -5.26
N ARG A 183 -2.88 -8.49 -5.84
CA ARG A 183 -3.78 -9.56 -6.34
C ARG A 183 -3.46 -10.05 -7.75
N ARG A 184 -2.63 -9.36 -8.53
CA ARG A 184 -2.27 -9.82 -9.89
C ARG A 184 -1.50 -11.14 -9.88
N LYS A 185 -1.50 -11.85 -11.01
CA LYS A 185 -0.79 -13.14 -11.16
C LYS A 185 0.74 -12.96 -11.14
N ASP A 186 1.20 -11.85 -11.71
CA ASP A 186 2.59 -11.40 -11.86
C ASP A 186 3.08 -10.56 -10.67
N TRP A 187 2.34 -10.49 -9.55
CA TRP A 187 2.66 -9.61 -8.43
C TRP A 187 4.11 -9.80 -7.91
N HIS A 188 4.62 -11.03 -7.99
CA HIS A 188 5.99 -11.37 -7.62
C HIS A 188 7.04 -10.64 -8.44
N GLU A 189 6.83 -10.58 -9.76
CA GLU A 189 7.72 -9.91 -10.70
C GLU A 189 7.65 -8.40 -10.46
N GLN A 190 6.45 -7.83 -10.35
CA GLN A 190 6.27 -6.42 -9.99
C GLN A 190 6.90 -6.07 -8.64
N PHE A 191 6.77 -6.93 -7.64
CA PHE A 191 7.34 -6.71 -6.31
C PHE A 191 8.89 -6.71 -6.32
N ILE A 192 9.50 -7.52 -7.19
CA ILE A 192 10.96 -7.59 -7.37
C ILE A 192 11.47 -6.47 -8.30
N HIS A 193 10.74 -6.12 -9.35
CA HIS A 193 11.12 -5.08 -10.32
C HIS A 193 10.89 -3.67 -9.77
N ASP A 194 9.89 -3.43 -8.93
CA ASP A 194 9.67 -2.09 -8.30
C ASP A 194 10.65 -1.84 -7.13
N SER A 195 11.80 -2.45 -7.20
CA SER A 195 12.80 -2.55 -6.15
C SER A 195 14.07 -1.95 -6.73
N LYS A 196 14.49 -0.78 -6.18
CA LYS A 196 15.56 0.18 -6.55
C LYS A 196 16.71 -0.24 -7.49
N ASP A 197 17.05 -1.51 -7.61
CA ASP A 197 18.05 -2.04 -8.55
C ASP A 197 17.52 -2.22 -9.98
N SER A 198 16.21 -2.08 -10.20
CA SER A 198 15.58 -2.04 -11.53
C SER A 198 15.52 -0.61 -12.07
N GLN A 199 16.67 0.03 -12.27
CA GLN A 199 16.77 1.26 -13.05
C GLN A 199 16.87 0.96 -14.55
N ASP A 200 15.93 0.19 -15.10
CA ASP A 200 15.66 0.22 -16.53
C ASP A 200 14.25 0.73 -16.78
N SER A 201 14.25 1.92 -17.40
CA SER A 201 13.15 2.82 -17.70
C SER A 201 12.17 2.19 -18.69
N THR A 202 10.90 2.03 -18.29
CA THR A 202 9.70 2.19 -19.15
C THR A 202 8.35 1.97 -18.44
N LEU A 203 8.32 1.47 -17.19
CA LEU A 203 7.07 1.16 -16.48
C LEU A 203 6.78 2.04 -15.23
N GLN A 204 7.47 3.18 -15.07
CA GLN A 204 7.14 4.15 -14.01
C GLN A 204 5.91 4.99 -14.40
N GLU A 205 4.71 4.40 -14.39
CA GLU A 205 3.44 5.13 -14.32
C GLU A 205 2.76 5.02 -12.93
N HIS A 206 3.37 4.33 -11.98
CA HIS A 206 2.86 4.24 -10.62
C HIS A 206 3.40 5.40 -9.76
N PRO A 207 2.54 6.12 -9.00
CA PRO A 207 3.00 7.15 -8.08
C PRO A 207 4.02 6.55 -7.11
N LYS A 208 5.15 7.23 -6.90
CA LYS A 208 6.05 6.80 -5.82
C LYS A 208 5.32 7.05 -4.50
N MET A 209 5.51 6.18 -3.52
CA MET A 209 4.93 6.35 -2.18
C MET A 209 5.29 7.71 -1.55
N GLY A 210 6.47 8.23 -1.92
CA GLY A 210 6.93 9.57 -1.58
C GLY A 210 6.11 10.68 -2.22
N ASP A 211 5.37 10.44 -3.29
CA ASP A 211 4.56 11.45 -3.96
C ASP A 211 3.15 11.54 -3.34
N VAL A 212 2.58 10.41 -2.88
CA VAL A 212 1.22 10.34 -2.30
C VAL A 212 1.14 10.90 -0.88
N LEU A 213 2.21 10.74 -0.08
CA LEU A 213 2.25 11.25 1.31
C LEU A 213 2.94 12.63 1.44
N TRP A 214 3.65 13.09 0.40
CA TRP A 214 4.47 14.31 0.49
C TRP A 214 4.04 15.44 -0.46
N HIS A 215 3.04 15.23 -1.31
CA HIS A 215 2.48 16.30 -2.13
C HIS A 215 0.97 16.20 -2.30
N ASP A 216 0.26 17.08 -1.60
CA ASP A 216 -0.96 17.66 -2.13
C ASP A 216 -1.08 19.14 -1.67
N LYS A 217 -0.29 20.02 -2.28
CA LYS A 217 -0.65 21.45 -2.25
C LYS A 217 -1.58 21.69 -3.44
N PRO A 218 -2.90 21.89 -3.24
CA PRO A 218 -3.70 22.47 -4.30
C PRO A 218 -3.15 23.87 -4.55
N ASN A 219 -2.75 24.12 -5.79
CA ASN A 219 -2.29 25.40 -6.29
C ASN A 219 -3.06 26.54 -5.61
N GLN A 220 -2.37 27.25 -4.70
CA GLN A 220 -2.85 28.52 -4.20
C GLN A 220 -3.06 29.42 -5.41
N ARG A 221 -4.32 29.70 -5.71
CA ARG A 221 -4.74 30.85 -6.51
C ARG A 221 -3.96 32.05 -6.00
N VAL A 222 -2.99 32.50 -6.78
CA VAL A 222 -2.40 33.82 -6.62
C VAL A 222 -3.51 34.82 -6.92
N ALA A 223 -4.09 35.37 -5.87
CA ALA A 223 -5.03 36.47 -5.97
C ALA A 223 -4.63 37.57 -4.97
N ARG A 224 -4.25 38.72 -5.56
CA ARG A 224 -4.23 40.10 -5.04
C ARG A 224 -3.04 40.49 -4.15
N SER A 225 -2.40 41.64 -4.30
CA SER A 225 -2.75 42.90 -4.98
C SER A 225 -1.51 43.78 -5.23
N PRO A 226 -1.62 44.83 -6.07
CA PRO A 226 -0.50 45.65 -6.53
C PRO A 226 -0.17 46.80 -5.56
N SER A 227 1.12 47.01 -5.34
CA SER A 227 1.71 48.29 -4.92
C SER A 227 2.77 48.57 -6.00
N GLY A 228 2.72 49.64 -6.79
CA GLY A 228 2.56 51.03 -6.42
C GLY A 228 3.87 51.71 -6.83
N GLY A 229 3.93 52.30 -8.03
CA GLY A 229 5.08 53.12 -8.42
C GLY A 229 5.31 53.24 -9.92
N ALA A 230 5.32 54.49 -10.39
CA ALA A 230 5.81 55.01 -11.67
C ALA A 230 4.96 54.82 -12.94
N SER A 231 4.16 55.86 -13.21
CA SER A 231 3.88 56.36 -14.57
C SER A 231 5.17 56.96 -15.17
N PRO A 232 5.37 56.97 -16.51
CA PRO A 232 4.69 58.00 -17.30
C PRO A 232 4.33 57.68 -18.78
N LYS A 233 3.33 58.46 -19.24
CA LYS A 233 3.13 59.06 -20.59
C LYS A 233 2.63 58.20 -21.77
N ARG A 234 1.43 58.64 -22.24
CA ARG A 234 0.95 58.88 -23.64
C ARG A 234 0.98 57.66 -24.59
N ASP A 235 -0.07 57.31 -25.32
CA ASP A 235 -0.89 58.16 -26.19
C ASP A 235 -2.31 57.64 -26.43
N ARG A 236 -3.15 58.56 -26.90
CA ARG A 236 -4.54 58.40 -27.35
C ARG A 236 -4.66 57.41 -28.52
N HIS A 237 -5.73 56.62 -28.54
CA HIS A 237 -6.75 56.74 -29.60
C HIS A 237 -8.03 55.94 -29.27
N THR A 238 -9.13 56.68 -29.23
CA THR A 238 -10.53 56.24 -29.26
C THR A 238 -10.87 55.56 -30.59
N LYS A 239 -11.84 54.62 -30.61
CA LYS A 239 -12.98 54.59 -31.56
C LYS A 239 -13.95 53.39 -31.33
N HIS A 240 -15.22 53.75 -31.13
CA HIS A 240 -16.48 53.15 -31.61
C HIS A 240 -16.91 51.68 -31.36
N LEU A 241 -18.03 51.54 -30.64
CA LEU A 241 -19.15 50.60 -30.88
C LEU A 241 -19.84 50.87 -32.25
N PRO A 242 -20.63 49.96 -32.89
CA PRO A 242 -21.79 49.28 -32.26
C PRO A 242 -22.23 47.86 -32.76
N SER A 243 -22.98 47.20 -31.86
CA SER A 243 -24.24 46.42 -31.95
C SER A 243 -24.77 45.64 -33.19
N HIS A 244 -25.42 44.49 -32.86
CA HIS A 244 -26.62 43.84 -33.47
C HIS A 244 -26.42 43.01 -34.78
N THR A 245 -27.07 41.87 -35.09
CA THR A 245 -28.39 41.28 -34.73
C THR A 245 -28.58 39.84 -35.27
N ARG A 246 -29.55 39.10 -34.68
CA ARG A 246 -30.49 38.06 -35.24
C ARG A 246 -29.97 36.67 -35.67
N SER A 247 -30.50 35.54 -35.14
CA SER A 247 -31.83 34.87 -35.33
C SER A 247 -31.83 33.99 -36.60
N THR A 248 -32.25 32.71 -36.68
CA THR A 248 -33.49 32.00 -36.24
C THR A 248 -33.35 30.47 -36.43
N ASN A 249 -33.98 29.66 -35.55
CA ASN A 249 -34.93 28.50 -35.76
C ASN A 249 -34.77 27.54 -36.98
N SER A 250 -35.17 26.27 -37.00
CA SER A 250 -35.91 25.32 -36.13
C SER A 250 -36.17 24.02 -36.94
N ARG A 251 -36.43 22.89 -36.25
CA ARG A 251 -37.27 21.68 -36.57
C ARG A 251 -36.51 20.40 -36.20
N ARG A 252 -36.81 19.66 -35.12
CA ARG A 252 -38.04 19.04 -34.58
C ARG A 252 -38.58 17.91 -35.49
N THR A 253 -38.39 16.65 -35.08
CA THR A 253 -39.42 15.57 -35.08
C THR A 253 -38.93 14.29 -34.38
N VAL A 254 -39.63 13.93 -33.30
CA VAL A 254 -39.91 12.59 -32.70
C VAL A 254 -41.43 12.39 -33.01
N PRO A 255 -42.13 11.22 -32.96
CA PRO A 255 -41.94 10.06 -32.07
C PRO A 255 -42.43 8.66 -32.56
N GLY A 256 -42.33 7.65 -31.68
CA GLY A 256 -43.08 6.36 -31.71
C GLY A 256 -42.14 5.14 -31.69
N GLY A 257 -42.31 4.08 -30.88
CA GLY A 257 -43.34 3.67 -29.92
C GLY A 257 -43.25 2.13 -29.70
N ALA A 258 -43.71 1.66 -28.53
CA ALA A 258 -44.02 0.27 -28.10
C ALA A 258 -42.83 -0.69 -27.83
N GLU A 259 -42.63 -1.27 -26.62
CA GLU A 259 -43.39 -2.38 -25.96
C GLU A 259 -43.32 -3.69 -26.78
N LEU A 260 -42.95 -4.89 -26.29
CA LEU A 260 -43.27 -5.63 -25.05
C LEU A 260 -42.44 -6.95 -24.99
N ILE A 261 -42.46 -7.60 -23.81
CA ILE A 261 -42.02 -8.98 -23.41
C ILE A 261 -40.54 -9.15 -23.01
#